data_AF-A0A7W8ENQ7-F1
#
_entry.id   AF-A0A7W8ENQ7-F1
#
_cell.length_a   1.000
_cell.length_b   1.000
_cell.length_c   1.000
_cell.angle_alpha   90.00
_cell.angle_beta   90.00
_cell.angle_gamma   90.00
#
_symmetry.space_group_name_H-M   'P 1'
#
loop_
_entity.id
_entity.type
_entity.pdbx_description
1 polymer ?
#
loop_
_entity_poly.entity_id
_entity_poly.type
_entity_poly.pdbx_seq_one_letter_code
_entity_poly.pdbx_strand_id
1 'polypeptide(L)'
;MRETLTTALDLMFGHEGGYVNNPKDPGGATKYGITHKTLAAHRGVSSVSPAQVKALSKEEAAKIYRRSYWVQSGGDLLPVGIDFMAFDYGVNSGPAQAVKSLQRVVGVTADGIVGGQTVAAVNAYKGDLIDAYAAERLRFMKTLKTWSVFGRGWQKRVSAVVSQARHIIRGMQPTTDAPIHSAKANPKDQSITETLKKPEAWASVGGLLSGLGGMASGTGPMQWALAIIMVGAFAVGAYFLIKRMQDQVA
;
A
#
# COMPACT_ATOMS: atom_id res chain seq x y z
N MET A 1 -15.74 -6.67 -20.58
CA MET A 1 -14.66 -6.15 -19.72
C MET A 1 -13.38 -6.30 -20.52
N ARG A 2 -12.49 -5.30 -20.61
CA ARG A 2 -11.20 -5.47 -21.30
C ARG A 2 -10.45 -6.64 -20.66
N GLU A 3 -9.85 -7.52 -21.46
CA GLU A 3 -9.18 -8.74 -20.97
C GLU A 3 -8.15 -8.42 -19.89
N THR A 4 -7.41 -7.31 -20.04
CA THR A 4 -6.41 -6.83 -19.09
C THR A 4 -6.95 -6.56 -17.69
N LEU A 5 -8.20 -6.07 -17.55
CA LEU A 5 -8.79 -5.88 -16.23
C LEU A 5 -9.14 -7.23 -15.59
N THR A 6 -9.70 -8.17 -16.34
CA THR A 6 -9.99 -9.52 -15.84
C THR A 6 -8.71 -10.16 -15.33
N THR A 7 -7.67 -10.14 -16.15
CA THR A 7 -6.33 -10.61 -15.81
C THR A 7 -5.76 -9.95 -14.55
N ALA A 8 -5.87 -8.62 -14.44
CA ALA A 8 -5.39 -7.89 -13.26
C ALA A 8 -6.15 -8.29 -11.98
N LEU A 9 -7.46 -8.51 -12.09
CA LEU A 9 -8.30 -8.92 -10.97
C LEU A 9 -8.01 -10.34 -10.52
N ASP A 10 -7.76 -11.27 -11.45
CA ASP A 10 -7.40 -12.64 -11.11
C ASP A 10 -6.04 -12.70 -10.38
N LEU A 11 -5.05 -11.94 -10.87
CA LEU A 11 -3.76 -11.79 -10.19
C LEU A 11 -3.89 -11.14 -8.80
N MET A 12 -4.83 -10.21 -8.64
CA MET A 12 -5.02 -9.47 -7.39
C MET A 12 -5.82 -10.27 -6.34
N PHE A 13 -6.86 -10.99 -6.75
CA PHE A 13 -7.73 -11.72 -5.84
C PHE A 13 -7.14 -13.07 -5.41
N GLY A 14 -6.26 -13.66 -6.23
CA GLY A 14 -5.78 -15.02 -6.01
C GLY A 14 -6.92 -16.04 -5.97
N HIS A 15 -6.61 -17.26 -5.56
CA HIS A 15 -7.60 -18.35 -5.46
C HIS A 15 -8.59 -18.16 -4.29
N GLU A 16 -8.23 -17.39 -3.25
CA GLU A 16 -8.99 -17.36 -1.99
C GLU A 16 -9.65 -16.01 -1.64
N GLY A 17 -9.18 -14.87 -2.19
CA GLY A 17 -9.82 -13.56 -1.98
C GLY A 17 -10.12 -13.18 -0.51
N GLY A 18 -9.35 -13.74 0.42
CA GLY A 18 -9.76 -14.05 1.79
C GLY A 18 -10.43 -12.91 2.55
N TYR A 19 -11.48 -13.27 3.31
CA TYR A 19 -12.09 -12.37 4.28
C TYR A 19 -11.23 -12.27 5.53
N VAL A 20 -10.89 -11.04 5.93
CA VAL A 20 -10.16 -10.74 7.16
C VAL A 20 -10.99 -9.77 7.98
N ASN A 21 -11.16 -10.04 9.27
CA ASN A 21 -11.81 -9.13 10.21
C ASN A 21 -11.06 -9.18 11.53
N ASN A 22 -10.04 -8.34 11.67
CA ASN A 22 -9.29 -8.21 12.91
C ASN A 22 -9.92 -7.08 13.75
N PRO A 23 -10.40 -7.33 14.98
CA PRO A 23 -10.97 -6.30 15.86
C PRO A 23 -10.00 -5.15 16.20
N LYS A 24 -8.68 -5.37 16.08
CA LYS A 24 -7.63 -4.37 16.32
C LYS A 24 -7.20 -3.61 15.06
N ASP A 25 -7.76 -3.94 13.90
CA ASP A 25 -7.44 -3.27 12.65
C ASP A 25 -8.40 -2.10 12.39
N PRO A 26 -7.92 -0.84 12.31
CA PRO A 26 -8.76 0.29 11.95
C PRO A 26 -9.40 0.17 10.54
N GLY A 27 -8.86 -0.72 9.68
CA GLY A 27 -9.46 -1.08 8.39
C GLY A 27 -10.72 -1.94 8.48
N GLY A 28 -10.92 -2.64 9.60
CA GLY A 28 -12.07 -3.52 9.86
C GLY A 28 -12.23 -4.65 8.85
N ALA A 29 -13.43 -5.22 8.79
CA ALA A 29 -13.79 -6.27 7.84
C ALA A 29 -13.38 -5.92 6.41
N THR A 30 -12.64 -6.83 5.77
CA THR A 30 -12.09 -6.70 4.42
C THR A 30 -12.22 -8.02 3.67
N LYS A 31 -12.66 -7.99 2.39
CA LYS A 31 -12.66 -9.14 1.48
C LYS A 31 -12.24 -8.69 0.09
N TYR A 32 -11.46 -9.48 -0.65
CA TYR A 32 -10.89 -9.07 -1.94
C TYR A 32 -10.10 -7.75 -1.90
N GLY A 33 -9.56 -7.39 -0.74
CA GLY A 33 -8.93 -6.08 -0.53
C GLY A 33 -9.90 -4.90 -0.45
N ILE A 34 -11.22 -5.12 -0.40
CA ILE A 34 -12.25 -4.08 -0.24
C ILE A 34 -12.66 -4.01 1.23
N THR A 35 -12.51 -2.84 1.84
CA THR A 35 -12.90 -2.59 3.23
C THR A 35 -14.39 -2.29 3.34
N HIS A 36 -14.95 -2.40 4.55
CA HIS A 36 -16.31 -1.95 4.84
C HIS A 36 -16.58 -0.50 4.37
N LYS A 37 -15.63 0.43 4.53
CA LYS A 37 -15.77 1.83 4.07
C LYS A 37 -15.90 1.93 2.55
N THR A 38 -15.06 1.21 1.82
CA THR A 38 -15.12 1.18 0.34
C THR A 38 -16.42 0.56 -0.14
N LEU A 39 -16.88 -0.53 0.50
CA LEU A 39 -18.13 -1.19 0.15
C LEU A 39 -19.36 -0.31 0.44
N ALA A 40 -19.39 0.36 1.59
CA ALA A 40 -20.45 1.31 1.95
C ALA A 40 -20.55 2.47 0.96
N ALA A 41 -19.40 3.08 0.62
CA ALA A 41 -19.33 4.14 -0.38
C ALA A 41 -19.80 3.67 -1.77
N HIS A 42 -19.45 2.44 -2.18
CA HIS A 42 -19.92 1.87 -3.44
C HIS A 42 -21.44 1.69 -3.47
N ARG A 43 -22.02 1.22 -2.37
CA ARG A 43 -23.47 0.96 -2.23
C ARG A 43 -24.28 2.23 -1.94
N GLY A 44 -23.63 3.38 -1.72
CA GLY A 44 -24.31 4.64 -1.40
C GLY A 44 -24.96 4.64 -0.01
N VAL A 45 -24.44 3.85 0.93
CA VAL A 45 -24.94 3.75 2.32
C VAL A 45 -23.90 4.29 3.30
N SER A 46 -24.36 4.71 4.48
CA SER A 46 -23.48 5.27 5.52
C SER A 46 -22.51 4.24 6.12
N SER A 47 -22.91 2.97 6.20
CA SER A 47 -22.08 1.88 6.70
C SER A 47 -22.56 0.51 6.18
N VAL A 48 -21.71 -0.50 6.31
CA VAL A 48 -22.04 -1.92 6.06
C VAL A 48 -21.51 -2.78 7.19
N SER A 49 -22.18 -3.89 7.47
CA SER A 49 -21.76 -4.84 8.51
C SER A 49 -20.61 -5.74 8.07
N PRO A 50 -19.84 -6.32 9.00
CA PRO A 50 -18.83 -7.34 8.68
C PRO A 50 -19.40 -8.52 7.90
N ALA A 51 -20.64 -8.93 8.20
CA ALA A 51 -21.33 -10.00 7.47
C ALA A 51 -21.57 -9.61 5.99
N GLN A 52 -21.94 -8.35 5.73
CA GLN A 52 -22.09 -7.86 4.35
C GLN A 52 -20.76 -7.81 3.60
N VAL A 53 -19.64 -7.49 4.28
CA VAL A 53 -18.30 -7.57 3.67
C VAL A 53 -17.90 -9.03 3.41
N LYS A 54 -18.20 -9.94 4.33
CA LYS A 54 -17.95 -11.39 4.15
C LYS A 54 -18.74 -11.95 2.97
N ALA A 55 -19.96 -11.47 2.78
CA ALA A 55 -20.86 -11.84 1.68
C ALA A 55 -20.54 -11.14 0.34
N LEU A 56 -19.58 -10.21 0.30
CA LEU A 56 -19.17 -9.54 -0.94
C LEU A 56 -18.80 -10.59 -2.00
N SER A 57 -19.41 -10.51 -3.18
CA SER A 57 -19.14 -11.42 -4.29
C SER A 57 -17.92 -10.97 -5.10
N LYS A 58 -17.29 -11.89 -5.84
CA LYS A 58 -16.17 -11.55 -6.74
C LYS A 58 -16.63 -10.57 -7.84
N GLU A 59 -17.88 -10.70 -8.29
CA GLU A 59 -18.48 -9.85 -9.32
C GLU A 59 -18.73 -8.43 -8.82
N GLU A 60 -19.24 -8.27 -7.59
CA GLU A 60 -19.40 -6.95 -6.98
C GLU A 60 -18.03 -6.32 -6.69
N ALA A 61 -17.07 -7.10 -6.21
CA ALA A 61 -15.70 -6.64 -6.06
C ALA A 61 -15.11 -6.15 -7.40
N ALA A 62 -15.27 -6.90 -8.49
CA ALA A 62 -14.83 -6.50 -9.81
C ALA A 62 -15.47 -5.18 -10.28
N LYS A 63 -16.76 -4.96 -10.00
CA LYS A 63 -17.44 -3.68 -10.29
C LYS A 63 -16.83 -2.52 -9.50
N ILE A 64 -16.51 -2.74 -8.23
CA ILE A 64 -15.82 -1.74 -7.38
C ILE A 64 -14.45 -1.41 -7.97
N TYR A 65 -13.65 -2.42 -8.32
CA TYR A 65 -12.33 -2.19 -8.91
C TYR A 65 -12.40 -1.47 -10.25
N ARG A 66 -13.37 -1.84 -11.10
CA ARG A 66 -13.56 -1.17 -12.38
C ARG A 66 -13.87 0.31 -12.20
N ARG A 67 -14.83 0.64 -11.34
CA ARG A 67 -15.28 2.04 -11.15
C ARG A 67 -14.26 2.89 -10.40
N SER A 68 -13.71 2.35 -9.31
CA SER A 68 -12.91 3.14 -8.37
C SER A 68 -11.43 3.19 -8.69
N TYR A 69 -10.93 2.25 -9.50
CA TYR A 69 -9.50 2.15 -9.80
C TYR A 69 -9.22 2.05 -11.30
N TRP A 70 -9.84 1.13 -12.02
CA TRP A 70 -9.56 0.94 -13.46
C TRP A 70 -9.85 2.21 -14.27
N VAL A 71 -11.10 2.68 -14.23
CA VAL A 71 -11.53 3.86 -14.98
C VAL A 71 -10.75 5.11 -14.54
N GLN A 72 -10.58 5.30 -13.24
CA GLN A 72 -9.89 6.48 -12.71
C GLN A 72 -8.38 6.49 -13.00
N SER A 73 -7.75 5.32 -13.15
CA SER A 73 -6.35 5.19 -13.57
C SER A 73 -6.16 5.30 -15.08
N GLY A 74 -7.21 5.56 -15.85
CA GLY A 74 -7.17 5.66 -17.31
C GLY A 74 -7.45 4.36 -18.07
N GLY A 75 -7.65 3.24 -17.37
CA GLY A 75 -8.02 1.92 -17.88
C GLY A 75 -8.04 1.75 -19.40
N ASP A 76 -9.24 1.70 -19.98
CA ASP A 76 -9.44 1.42 -21.41
C ASP A 76 -8.90 2.52 -22.35
N LEU A 77 -8.56 3.72 -21.82
CA LEU A 77 -7.99 4.83 -22.59
C LEU A 77 -6.47 4.70 -22.80
N LEU A 78 -5.80 3.91 -21.96
CA LEU A 78 -4.36 3.71 -22.03
C LEU A 78 -4.01 2.47 -22.90
N PRO A 79 -2.82 2.44 -23.52
CA PRO A 79 -2.32 1.26 -24.21
C PRO A 79 -2.25 0.04 -23.29
N VAL A 80 -2.40 -1.14 -23.89
CA VAL A 80 -2.26 -2.43 -23.20
C VAL A 80 -0.91 -2.49 -22.47
N GLY A 81 -0.94 -2.96 -21.22
CA GLY A 81 0.23 -3.04 -20.36
C GLY A 81 0.44 -1.76 -19.53
N ILE A 82 0.27 -0.59 -20.13
CA ILE A 82 0.28 0.69 -19.38
C ILE A 82 -0.99 0.82 -18.54
N ASP A 83 -2.13 0.42 -19.08
CA ASP A 83 -3.41 0.33 -18.36
C ASP A 83 -3.32 -0.59 -17.13
N PHE A 84 -2.70 -1.76 -17.27
CA PHE A 84 -2.41 -2.70 -16.18
C PHE A 84 -1.53 -2.07 -15.11
N MET A 85 -0.40 -1.45 -15.50
CA MET A 85 0.52 -0.81 -14.56
C MET A 85 -0.15 0.35 -13.81
N ALA A 86 -0.93 1.18 -14.51
CA ALA A 86 -1.63 2.31 -13.93
C ALA A 86 -2.76 1.86 -12.99
N PHE A 87 -3.44 0.75 -13.31
CA PHE A 87 -4.40 0.13 -12.42
C PHE A 87 -3.73 -0.41 -11.15
N ASP A 88 -2.68 -1.24 -11.27
CA ASP A 88 -1.94 -1.76 -10.11
C ASP A 88 -1.43 -0.63 -9.23
N TYR A 89 -0.81 0.39 -9.83
CA TYR A 89 -0.32 1.52 -9.07
C TYR A 89 -1.46 2.31 -8.42
N GLY A 90 -2.59 2.49 -9.12
CA GLY A 90 -3.78 3.15 -8.60
C GLY A 90 -4.41 2.43 -7.41
N VAL A 91 -4.44 1.09 -7.42
CA VAL A 91 -4.92 0.28 -6.30
C VAL A 91 -4.05 0.48 -5.05
N ASN A 92 -2.74 0.61 -5.23
CA ASN A 92 -1.80 0.71 -4.11
C ASN A 92 -1.61 2.13 -3.59
N SER A 93 -1.58 3.14 -4.45
CA SER A 93 -1.21 4.52 -4.10
C SER A 93 -2.25 5.57 -4.49
N GLY A 94 -3.41 5.14 -4.99
CA GLY A 94 -4.50 6.00 -5.45
C GLY A 94 -4.43 6.29 -6.95
N PRO A 95 -5.57 6.26 -7.68
CA PRO A 95 -5.61 6.48 -9.12
C PRO A 95 -4.99 7.81 -9.57
N ALA A 96 -5.32 8.90 -8.87
CA ALA A 96 -4.79 10.22 -9.18
C ALA A 96 -3.25 10.27 -9.10
N GLN A 97 -2.64 9.60 -8.11
CA GLN A 97 -1.18 9.55 -8.01
C GLN A 97 -0.56 8.74 -9.14
N ALA A 98 -1.17 7.60 -9.51
CA ALA A 98 -0.70 6.80 -10.64
C ALA A 98 -0.71 7.62 -11.94
N VAL A 99 -1.82 8.30 -12.22
CA VAL A 99 -1.96 9.16 -13.40
C VAL A 99 -0.97 10.32 -13.39
N LYS A 100 -0.80 11.01 -12.24
CA LYS A 100 0.19 12.10 -12.12
C LYS A 100 1.61 11.64 -12.41
N SER A 101 1.99 10.46 -11.93
CA SER A 101 3.29 9.87 -12.23
C SER A 101 3.44 9.59 -13.74
N LEU A 102 2.42 9.02 -14.39
CA LEU A 102 2.45 8.80 -15.84
C LEU A 102 2.58 10.11 -16.63
N GLN A 103 1.79 11.12 -16.25
CA GLN A 103 1.81 12.45 -16.88
C GLN A 103 3.17 13.13 -16.79
N ARG A 104 3.86 13.02 -15.65
CA ARG A 104 5.25 13.51 -15.50
C ARG A 104 6.21 12.83 -16.46
N VAL A 105 6.08 11.50 -16.63
CA VAL A 105 6.95 10.74 -17.53
C VAL A 105 6.76 11.16 -18.98
N VAL A 106 5.51 11.37 -19.41
CA VAL A 106 5.21 11.75 -20.80
C VAL A 106 5.24 13.27 -21.04
N GLY A 107 5.63 14.06 -20.04
CA GLY A 107 5.89 15.50 -20.18
C GLY A 107 4.65 16.38 -20.31
N VAL A 108 3.51 15.98 -19.73
CA VAL A 108 2.28 16.79 -19.70
C VAL A 108 1.94 17.24 -18.28
N THR A 109 1.01 18.18 -18.13
CA THR A 109 0.55 18.65 -16.82
C THR A 109 0.06 17.49 -15.96
N ALA A 110 0.62 17.37 -14.75
CA ALA A 110 0.30 16.31 -13.80
C ALA A 110 -0.96 16.63 -12.98
N ASP A 111 -2.12 16.71 -13.64
CA ASP A 111 -3.42 16.97 -13.01
C ASP A 111 -4.07 15.72 -12.39
N GLY A 112 -3.64 14.52 -12.79
CA GLY A 112 -4.17 13.24 -12.32
C GLY A 112 -5.40 12.75 -13.09
N ILE A 113 -5.70 13.33 -14.26
CA ILE A 113 -6.83 12.96 -15.12
C ILE A 113 -6.32 12.47 -16.47
N VAL A 114 -6.70 11.26 -16.88
CA VAL A 114 -6.37 10.74 -18.22
C VAL A 114 -7.33 11.34 -19.24
N GLY A 115 -6.94 12.50 -19.79
CA GLY A 115 -7.63 13.16 -20.91
C GLY A 115 -6.91 12.95 -22.24
N GLY A 116 -7.45 13.56 -23.32
CA GLY A 116 -6.91 13.43 -24.68
C GLY A 116 -5.43 13.82 -24.79
N GLN A 117 -4.97 14.83 -24.05
CA GLN A 117 -3.55 15.22 -24.03
C GLN A 117 -2.65 14.13 -23.44
N THR A 118 -3.07 13.49 -22.35
CA THR A 118 -2.33 12.39 -21.73
C THR A 118 -2.25 11.20 -22.69
N VAL A 119 -3.37 10.83 -23.33
CA VAL A 119 -3.41 9.72 -24.29
C VAL A 119 -2.51 10.01 -25.50
N ALA A 120 -2.58 11.21 -26.06
CA ALA A 120 -1.73 11.62 -27.17
C ALA A 120 -0.24 11.55 -26.80
N ALA A 121 0.15 12.06 -25.62
CA ALA A 121 1.53 12.05 -25.15
C ALA A 121 2.05 10.62 -24.87
N VAL A 122 1.21 9.76 -24.27
CA VAL A 122 1.51 8.34 -24.07
C VAL A 122 1.77 7.64 -25.40
N ASN A 123 0.94 7.86 -26.42
CA ASN A 123 1.10 7.25 -27.74
C ASN A 123 2.29 7.83 -28.53
N ALA A 124 2.64 9.10 -28.29
CA ALA A 124 3.76 9.75 -28.95
C ALA A 124 5.12 9.47 -28.28
N TYR A 125 5.12 8.92 -27.06
CA TYR A 125 6.32 8.71 -26.25
C TYR A 125 7.36 7.87 -26.99
N LYS A 126 8.59 8.41 -27.07
CA LYS A 126 9.72 7.75 -27.73
C LYS A 126 10.63 7.16 -26.65
N GLY A 127 10.51 5.85 -26.45
CA GLY A 127 11.34 5.10 -25.49
C GLY A 127 10.57 3.97 -24.80
N ASP A 128 11.21 3.36 -23.81
CA ASP A 128 10.58 2.33 -22.98
C ASP A 128 9.70 2.98 -21.91
N LEU A 129 8.42 3.18 -22.24
CA LEU A 129 7.46 3.80 -21.32
C LEU A 129 7.19 2.93 -20.09
N ILE A 130 7.31 1.60 -20.19
CA ILE A 130 7.11 0.69 -19.06
C ILE A 130 8.19 0.94 -18.01
N ASP A 131 9.46 0.93 -18.43
CA ASP A 131 10.58 1.12 -17.51
C ASP A 131 10.61 2.55 -16.95
N ALA A 132 10.32 3.56 -17.78
CA ALA A 132 10.25 4.94 -17.35
C ALA A 132 9.12 5.16 -16.32
N TYR A 133 7.94 4.57 -16.53
CA TYR A 133 6.83 4.67 -15.60
C TYR A 133 7.08 3.91 -14.29
N ALA A 134 7.71 2.73 -14.36
CA ALA A 134 8.13 1.98 -13.19
C ALA A 134 9.18 2.74 -12.35
N ALA A 135 10.13 3.41 -13.00
CA ALA A 135 11.12 4.25 -12.34
C ALA A 135 10.47 5.44 -11.62
N GLU A 136 9.53 6.15 -12.25
CA GLU A 136 8.81 7.26 -11.61
C GLU A 136 7.96 6.79 -10.43
N ARG A 137 7.32 5.61 -10.53
CA ARG A 137 6.63 4.98 -9.40
C ARG A 137 7.58 4.74 -8.24
N LEU A 138 8.75 4.15 -8.47
CA LEU A 138 9.73 3.91 -7.40
C LEU A 138 10.28 5.22 -6.83
N ARG A 139 10.47 6.25 -7.67
CA ARG A 139 10.87 7.58 -7.21
C ARG A 139 9.86 8.14 -6.22
N PHE A 140 8.56 8.07 -6.52
CA PHE A 140 7.50 8.46 -5.59
C PHE A 140 7.49 7.59 -4.32
N MET A 141 7.56 6.27 -4.45
CA MET A 141 7.49 5.38 -3.28
C MET A 141 8.66 5.60 -2.31
N LYS A 142 9.84 5.97 -2.81
CA LYS A 142 11.01 6.33 -2.00
C LYS A 142 10.81 7.59 -1.16
N THR A 143 9.86 8.46 -1.50
CA THR A 143 9.56 9.65 -0.67
C THR A 143 8.62 9.32 0.50
N LEU A 144 8.08 8.10 0.58
CA LEU A 144 7.20 7.68 1.66
C LEU A 144 8.00 7.38 2.92
N LYS A 145 7.53 7.87 4.08
CA LYS A 145 8.22 7.67 5.38
C LYS A 145 8.42 6.20 5.74
N THR A 146 7.55 5.32 5.26
CA THR A 146 7.59 3.88 5.53
C THR A 146 8.46 3.09 4.53
N TRP A 147 9.14 3.76 3.60
CA TRP A 147 10.05 3.14 2.62
C TRP A 147 11.16 2.30 3.28
N SER A 148 11.73 2.76 4.39
CA SER A 148 12.79 2.03 5.10
C SER A 148 12.34 0.64 5.58
N VAL A 149 11.05 0.48 5.86
CA VAL A 149 10.45 -0.77 6.35
C VAL A 149 9.99 -1.65 5.19
N PHE A 150 9.25 -1.10 4.23
CA PHE A 150 8.56 -1.90 3.19
C PHE A 150 9.17 -1.81 1.79
N GLY A 151 10.10 -0.90 1.56
CA GLY A 151 10.60 -0.52 0.22
C GLY A 151 11.14 -1.70 -0.59
N ARG A 152 11.81 -2.67 0.05
CA ARG A 152 12.29 -3.88 -0.63
C ARG A 152 11.15 -4.70 -1.22
N GLY A 153 10.05 -4.90 -0.48
CA GLY A 153 8.89 -5.63 -0.95
C GLY A 153 8.18 -4.89 -2.09
N TRP A 154 8.06 -3.57 -1.95
CA TRP A 154 7.50 -2.72 -2.98
C TRP A 154 8.31 -2.73 -4.27
N GLN A 155 9.64 -2.67 -4.18
CA GLN A 155 10.51 -2.76 -5.35
C GLN A 155 10.35 -4.08 -6.10
N LYS A 156 10.31 -5.21 -5.37
CA LYS A 156 10.03 -6.53 -5.96
C LYS A 156 8.68 -6.55 -6.69
N ARG A 157 7.63 -5.95 -6.09
CA ARG A 157 6.30 -5.85 -6.73
C ARG A 157 6.36 -5.04 -8.01
N VAL A 158 7.04 -3.89 -8.02
CA VAL A 158 7.17 -3.07 -9.24
C VAL A 158 7.87 -3.85 -10.35
N SER A 159 8.95 -4.57 -10.04
CA SER A 159 9.62 -5.44 -11.02
C SER A 159 8.71 -6.55 -11.55
N ALA A 160 7.91 -7.19 -10.69
CA ALA A 160 6.94 -8.20 -11.13
C ALA A 160 5.86 -7.61 -12.05
N VAL A 161 5.35 -6.42 -11.74
CA VAL A 161 4.36 -5.69 -12.55
C VAL A 161 4.94 -5.33 -13.92
N VAL A 162 6.21 -4.91 -14.00
CA VAL A 162 6.90 -4.66 -15.27
C VAL A 162 6.96 -5.94 -16.12
N SER A 163 7.40 -7.05 -15.54
CA SER A 163 7.44 -8.34 -16.26
C SER A 163 6.06 -8.74 -16.78
N GLN A 164 5.03 -8.64 -15.94
CA GLN A 164 3.65 -8.99 -16.31
C GLN A 164 3.09 -8.07 -17.40
N ALA A 165 3.33 -6.76 -17.34
CA ALA A 165 2.93 -5.82 -18.39
C ALA A 165 3.54 -6.22 -19.74
N ARG A 166 4.84 -6.59 -19.75
CA ARG A 166 5.52 -7.07 -20.96
C ARG A 166 4.95 -8.40 -21.46
N HIS A 167 4.56 -9.33 -20.58
CA HIS A 167 3.89 -10.58 -20.98
C HIS A 167 2.52 -10.32 -21.62
N ILE A 168 1.69 -9.46 -21.00
CA ILE A 168 0.38 -9.08 -21.50
C ILE A 168 0.50 -8.45 -22.90
N ILE A 169 1.46 -7.55 -23.11
CA ILE A 169 1.71 -6.93 -24.42
C ILE A 169 2.06 -7.97 -25.50
N ARG A 170 2.76 -9.03 -25.13
CA ARG A 170 3.12 -10.13 -26.05
C ARG A 170 1.97 -11.13 -26.29
N GLY A 171 0.78 -10.89 -25.74
CA GLY A 171 -0.36 -11.80 -25.83
C GLY A 171 -0.20 -13.08 -25.00
N MET A 172 0.75 -13.11 -24.05
CA MET A 172 0.92 -14.23 -23.13
C MET A 172 0.09 -14.02 -21.88
N GLN A 173 -0.56 -15.08 -21.41
CA GLN A 173 -1.21 -15.09 -20.09
C GLN A 173 -0.16 -14.81 -19.02
N PRO A 174 -0.40 -13.87 -18.08
CA PRO A 174 0.56 -13.60 -17.02
C PRO A 174 0.69 -14.80 -16.10
N THR A 175 1.92 -15.04 -15.65
CA THR A 175 2.24 -16.13 -14.74
C THR A 175 1.70 -15.82 -13.34
N THR A 176 0.94 -16.75 -12.77
CA THR A 176 0.32 -16.65 -11.44
C THR A 176 1.29 -16.85 -10.28
N ASP A 177 2.56 -17.15 -10.55
CA ASP A 177 3.52 -17.63 -9.55
C ASP A 177 4.05 -16.56 -8.59
N ALA A 178 3.74 -15.28 -8.84
CA ALA A 178 4.07 -14.18 -7.94
C ALA A 178 2.78 -13.61 -7.34
N PRO A 179 2.43 -13.91 -6.07
CA PRO A 179 1.27 -13.32 -5.44
C PRO A 179 1.43 -11.80 -5.36
N ILE A 180 0.53 -11.08 -6.04
CA ILE A 180 0.39 -9.63 -5.94
C ILE A 180 -0.29 -9.32 -4.59
N HIS A 181 0.42 -9.51 -3.47
CA HIS A 181 -0.09 -9.13 -2.16
C HIS A 181 -0.31 -7.63 -2.10
N SER A 182 -1.56 -7.17 -2.00
CA SER A 182 -1.94 -5.75 -1.93
C SER A 182 -1.30 -5.05 -0.72
N ALA A 183 -0.06 -4.61 -0.85
CA ALA A 183 0.58 -3.71 0.09
C ALA A 183 0.09 -2.31 -0.24
N LYS A 184 -1.14 -1.99 0.20
CA LYS A 184 -1.71 -0.66 0.03
C LYS A 184 -0.78 0.35 0.69
N ALA A 185 -0.22 1.27 -0.09
CA ALA A 185 0.52 2.42 0.41
C ALA A 185 -0.47 3.58 0.51
N ASN A 186 -1.08 3.79 1.67
CA ASN A 186 -2.03 4.87 1.87
C ASN A 186 -1.27 6.23 1.87
N PRO A 187 -1.65 7.19 1.01
CA PRO A 187 -1.02 8.51 0.98
C PRO A 187 -1.10 9.28 2.30
N LYS A 188 -2.06 8.93 3.17
CA LYS A 188 -2.23 9.49 4.52
C LYS A 188 -1.33 8.84 5.58
N ASP A 189 -0.67 7.71 5.29
CA ASP A 189 0.23 7.01 6.23
C ASP A 189 1.62 7.69 6.33
N GLN A 190 1.64 9.02 6.20
CA GLN A 190 2.78 9.86 6.57
C GLN A 190 2.98 9.94 8.10
N SER A 191 2.24 9.16 8.91
CA SER A 191 2.37 9.19 10.35
C SER A 191 2.85 7.86 10.91
N ILE A 192 4.09 7.87 11.40
CA ILE A 192 4.76 6.80 12.17
C ILE A 192 4.04 6.54 13.52
N THR A 193 3.18 7.46 13.96
CA THR A 193 2.59 7.46 15.31
C THR A 193 1.54 6.38 15.56
N GLU A 194 0.95 5.81 14.51
CA GLU A 194 -0.06 4.73 14.66
C GLU A 194 0.56 3.33 14.60
N THR A 195 1.62 3.16 13.82
CA THR A 195 2.31 1.87 13.65
C THR A 195 3.12 1.48 14.89
N LEU A 196 3.72 2.45 15.59
CA LEU A 196 4.45 2.24 16.86
C LEU A 196 3.56 1.85 18.04
N LYS A 197 2.24 2.04 17.95
CA LYS A 197 1.29 1.77 19.04
C LYS A 197 0.76 0.33 19.05
N LYS A 198 1.17 -0.52 18.09
CA LYS A 198 0.73 -1.92 18.02
C LYS A 198 1.74 -2.86 18.71
N PRO A 199 1.34 -3.71 19.67
CA PRO A 199 2.25 -4.65 20.35
C PRO A 199 2.93 -5.64 19.41
N GLU A 200 2.27 -5.97 18.30
CA GLU A 200 2.74 -6.91 17.28
C GLU A 200 3.93 -6.36 16.47
N ALA A 201 4.13 -5.03 16.43
CA ALA A 201 5.30 -4.39 15.82
C ALA A 201 6.60 -4.68 16.60
N TRP A 202 6.50 -4.99 17.90
CA TRP A 202 7.66 -5.34 18.74
C TRP A 202 8.20 -6.75 18.44
N ALA A 203 7.37 -7.66 17.92
CA ALA A 203 7.81 -8.99 17.48
C ALA A 203 8.73 -8.92 16.26
N SER A 204 8.46 -7.99 15.32
CA SER A 204 9.35 -7.69 14.20
C SER A 204 10.59 -6.87 14.58
N VAL A 205 10.62 -6.28 15.78
CA VAL A 205 11.81 -5.62 16.38
C VAL A 205 12.67 -6.61 17.16
N GLY A 206 12.15 -7.81 17.50
CA GLY A 206 12.92 -8.87 18.16
C GLY A 206 14.19 -9.27 17.41
N GLY A 207 14.16 -9.23 16.07
CA GLY A 207 15.35 -9.44 15.23
C GLY A 207 16.32 -8.26 15.15
N LEU A 208 15.90 -7.06 15.56
CA LEU A 208 16.78 -5.89 15.72
C LEU A 208 17.44 -5.87 17.11
N LEU A 209 16.77 -6.39 18.15
CA LEU A 209 17.31 -6.45 19.52
C LEU A 209 18.36 -7.54 19.71
N SER A 210 18.36 -8.60 18.90
CA SER A 210 19.48 -9.57 18.86
C SER A 210 20.79 -8.93 18.38
N GLY A 211 20.72 -7.83 17.61
CA GLY A 211 21.89 -7.03 17.24
C GLY A 211 22.42 -6.14 18.37
N LEU A 212 21.60 -5.81 19.37
CA LEU A 212 22.00 -5.03 20.55
C LEU A 212 22.48 -5.91 21.72
N GLY A 213 22.14 -7.21 21.73
CA GLY A 213 22.66 -8.17 22.71
C GLY A 213 24.19 -8.34 22.66
N GLY A 214 24.82 -7.98 21.54
CA GLY A 214 26.29 -7.96 21.40
C GLY A 214 26.98 -6.83 22.19
N MET A 215 26.26 -5.85 22.72
CA MET A 215 26.83 -4.77 23.54
C MET A 215 26.72 -5.02 25.06
N ALA A 216 26.17 -6.15 25.48
CA ALA A 216 26.00 -6.51 26.90
C ALA A 216 27.21 -7.25 27.51
N SER A 217 28.33 -7.38 26.80
CA SER A 217 29.51 -8.11 27.30
C SER A 217 30.58 -7.20 27.95
N GLY A 218 30.35 -5.90 28.08
CA GLY A 218 31.35 -4.94 28.57
C GLY A 218 31.04 -4.39 29.97
N THR A 219 31.58 -4.98 31.03
CA THR A 219 31.45 -4.47 32.41
C THR A 219 32.27 -3.18 32.61
N GLY A 220 31.69 -2.04 32.25
CA GLY A 220 32.33 -0.72 32.35
C GLY A 220 31.49 0.31 33.13
N PRO A 221 32.10 1.28 33.83
CA PRO A 221 31.40 2.31 34.61
C PRO A 221 30.36 3.14 33.81
N MET A 222 30.57 3.30 32.50
CA MET A 222 29.63 3.99 31.61
C MET A 222 28.28 3.25 31.45
N GLN A 223 28.25 1.92 31.57
CA GLN A 223 27.01 1.15 31.49
C GLN A 223 26.13 1.34 32.72
N TRP A 224 26.73 1.44 33.91
CA TRP A 224 25.98 1.73 35.14
C TRP A 224 25.41 3.14 35.13
N ALA A 225 26.14 4.13 34.60
CA ALA A 225 25.62 5.48 34.41
C ALA A 225 24.40 5.51 33.46
N LEU A 226 24.47 4.78 32.34
CA LEU A 226 23.35 4.67 31.40
C LEU A 226 22.16 3.91 32.00
N ALA A 227 22.40 2.86 32.78
CA ALA A 227 21.35 2.12 33.48
C ALA A 227 20.62 2.99 34.51
N ILE A 228 21.36 3.79 35.29
CA ILE A 228 20.77 4.71 36.27
C ILE A 228 19.94 5.81 35.59
N ILE A 229 20.42 6.35 34.46
CA ILE A 229 19.67 7.34 33.66
C ILE A 229 18.38 6.73 33.09
N MET A 230 18.44 5.49 32.59
CA MET A 230 17.26 4.81 32.04
C MET A 230 16.22 4.48 33.13
N VAL A 231 16.66 4.04 34.31
CA VAL A 231 15.76 3.78 35.44
C VAL A 231 15.14 5.08 35.98
N GLY A 232 15.92 6.16 36.06
CA GLY A 232 15.42 7.49 36.44
C GLY A 232 14.38 8.03 35.47
N ALA A 233 14.64 7.94 34.16
CA ALA A 233 13.69 8.35 33.13
C ALA A 233 12.39 7.52 33.17
N PHE A 234 12.49 6.22 33.45
CA PHE A 234 11.33 5.35 33.62
C PHE A 234 10.50 5.72 34.86
N ALA A 235 11.14 6.00 36.00
CA ALA A 235 10.46 6.40 37.23
C ALA A 235 9.73 7.76 37.08
N VAL A 236 10.36 8.72 36.40
CA VAL A 236 9.74 10.03 36.08
C VAL A 236 8.55 9.85 35.14
N GLY A 237 8.69 9.02 34.10
CA GLY A 237 7.60 8.70 33.18
C GLY A 237 6.41 8.04 33.89
N ALA A 238 6.67 7.09 34.79
CA ALA A 238 5.64 6.42 35.59
C ALA A 238 4.94 7.40 36.54
N TYR A 239 5.68 8.30 37.19
CA TYR A 239 5.12 9.34 38.06
C TYR A 239 4.16 10.27 37.30
N PHE A 240 4.55 10.78 36.13
CA PHE A 240 3.67 11.65 35.32
C PHE A 240 2.45 10.91 34.78
N LEU A 241 2.56 9.62 34.48
CA LEU A 241 1.44 8.81 34.03
C LEU A 241 0.41 8.62 35.15
N ILE A 242 0.87 8.30 36.37
CA ILE A 242 0.02 8.13 37.56
C ILE A 242 -0.67 9.44 37.92
N LYS A 243 0.08 10.56 37.93
CA LYS A 243 -0.47 11.88 38.20
C LYS A 243 -1.56 12.26 37.19
N ARG A 244 -1.31 12.03 35.90
CA ARG A 244 -2.29 12.27 34.83
C ARG A 244 -3.56 11.43 34.97
N MET A 245 -3.46 10.21 35.50
CA MET A 245 -4.63 9.36 35.77
C MET A 245 -5.42 9.85 36.98
N GLN A 246 -4.76 10.39 38.00
CA GLN A 246 -5.42 10.98 39.16
C GLN A 246 -6.15 12.28 38.81
N ASP A 247 -5.56 13.12 37.95
CA ASP A 247 -6.14 14.40 37.48
C ASP A 247 -7.36 14.21 36.54
N GLN A 248 -7.60 13.00 36.03
CA GLN A 248 -8.76 12.69 35.17
C GLN A 248 -9.97 12.14 35.95
N VAL A 249 -9.79 11.82 37.23
CA VAL A 249 -10.80 11.19 38.10
C VAL A 249 -11.32 12.15 39.17
N ALA A 250 -10.67 13.30 39.38
CA ALA A 250 -11.13 14.42 40.19
C ALA A 250 -11.88 15.45 39.34
#